data_AF-A0A0C9UA52-F1
#
_entry.id   AF-A0A0C9UA52-F1
#
_cell.length_a   1.000
_cell.length_b   1.000
_cell.length_c   1.000
_cell.angle_alpha   90.00
_cell.angle_beta   90.00
_cell.angle_gamma   90.00
#
_symmetry.space_group_name_H-M   'P 1'
#
loop_
_entity.id
_entity.type
_entity.pdbx_description
1 polymer ?
#
loop_
_entity_poly.entity_id
_entity_poly.type
_entity_poly.pdbx_seq_one_letter_code
_entity_poly.pdbx_strand_id
1 'polypeptide(L)'
;MCIISRLIDPIYCDVYLKVIQDILGERSERTLDGVHMMHDGSWYGSTAFERSERAIPVAADTRCYTINLSHERQRKTNVPVAAAKREGLELDENQKIRQKLAKAWLPICTKVAEILPAANFEYWKLFNQLFNEPCLGHPTNYMHVSMQANFAGALPALVKAALTDPNSAGSLITVLGHFGTGHVDADHLLCLSSMGVGSDLPPDYHPGQFGILGAAIHWRLDKETGANFDATLMHGGTPARSPTSNIIAWAIHLLTIAYGPERMLNGQSSYAMVPNGTAEPTLLTL
;
A
#
# COMPACT_ATOMS: atom_id res chain seq x y z
N MET A 1 -13.99 4.23 -13.24
CA MET A 1 -12.96 5.02 -12.54
C MET A 1 -13.64 6.10 -11.72
N CYS A 2 -13.29 6.22 -10.43
CA CYS A 2 -13.79 7.28 -9.55
C CYS A 2 -12.60 7.96 -8.88
N ILE A 3 -12.37 9.21 -9.25
CA ILE A 3 -11.33 10.02 -8.63
C ILE A 3 -11.98 10.71 -7.44
N ILE A 4 -11.42 10.49 -6.25
CA ILE A 4 -11.93 11.10 -5.03
C ILE A 4 -10.88 12.08 -4.55
N SER A 5 -11.15 13.36 -4.78
CA SER A 5 -10.22 14.43 -4.46
C SER A 5 -9.95 14.62 -2.96
N ARG A 6 -10.73 13.98 -2.07
CA ARG A 6 -10.52 14.02 -0.62
C ARG A 6 -11.13 12.79 0.05
N LEU A 7 -10.42 12.16 0.98
CA LEU A 7 -10.94 11.01 1.74
C LEU A 7 -12.29 11.40 2.39
N ILE A 8 -13.34 10.65 2.05
CA ILE A 8 -14.75 11.09 2.13
C ILE A 8 -15.26 11.21 3.56
N ASP A 9 -14.63 10.51 4.51
CA ASP A 9 -15.09 10.46 5.90
C ASP A 9 -14.00 11.01 6.84
N PRO A 10 -14.22 12.18 7.48
CA PRO A 10 -13.26 12.79 8.39
C PRO A 10 -12.87 11.87 9.57
N ILE A 11 -13.79 11.04 10.07
CA ILE A 11 -13.52 10.16 11.22
C ILE A 11 -12.54 9.08 10.83
N TYR A 12 -12.79 8.40 9.71
CA TYR A 12 -11.86 7.37 9.23
C TYR A 12 -10.54 7.98 8.74
N CYS A 13 -10.57 9.18 8.16
CA CYS A 13 -9.37 9.91 7.75
C CYS A 13 -8.46 10.18 8.95
N ASP A 14 -8.98 10.71 10.07
CA ASP A 14 -8.20 10.98 11.28
C ASP A 14 -7.55 9.72 11.85
N VAL A 15 -8.29 8.60 11.86
CA VAL A 15 -7.77 7.31 12.33
C VAL A 15 -6.66 6.81 11.39
N TYR A 16 -6.87 6.88 10.08
CA TYR A 16 -5.86 6.53 9.08
C TYR A 16 -4.60 7.39 9.23
N LEU A 17 -4.74 8.71 9.37
CA LEU A 17 -3.61 9.62 9.52
C LEU A 17 -2.81 9.39 10.81
N LYS A 18 -3.47 9.01 11.92
CA LYS A 18 -2.77 8.59 13.14
C LYS A 18 -1.93 7.34 12.91
N VAL A 19 -2.49 6.34 12.23
CA VAL A 19 -1.74 5.12 11.87
C VAL A 19 -0.58 5.43 10.92
N ILE A 20 -0.76 6.38 10.00
CA ILE A 20 0.32 6.86 9.14
C ILE A 20 1.43 7.53 9.95
N GLN A 21 1.11 8.29 11.02
CA GLN A 21 2.16 8.79 11.92
C GLN A 21 2.90 7.67 12.65
N ASP A 22 2.19 6.65 13.15
CA ASP A 22 2.82 5.46 13.76
C ASP A 22 3.78 4.76 12.77
N ILE A 23 3.36 4.64 11.49
CA ILE A 23 4.17 4.04 10.41
C ILE A 23 5.43 4.85 10.13
N LEU A 24 5.28 6.17 10.01
CA LEU A 24 6.39 7.05 9.66
C LEU A 24 7.37 7.22 10.83
N GLY A 25 6.89 7.24 12.07
CA GLY A 25 7.67 7.47 13.28
C GLY A 25 8.12 8.93 13.44
N GLU A 26 8.99 9.21 14.40
CA GLU A 26 9.48 10.56 14.67
C GLU A 26 10.31 11.12 13.51
N ARG A 27 10.06 12.39 13.12
CA ARG A 27 10.76 13.03 11.98
C ARG A 27 12.28 13.07 12.17
N SER A 28 12.77 13.20 13.40
CA SER A 28 14.21 13.22 13.71
C SER A 28 14.92 11.91 13.44
N GLU A 29 14.19 10.80 13.35
CA GLU A 29 14.73 9.46 13.11
C GLU A 29 14.60 9.03 11.64
N ARG A 30 13.94 9.84 10.81
CA ARG A 30 13.67 9.50 9.41
C ARG A 30 14.83 9.83 8.49
N THR A 31 15.04 8.97 7.51
CA THR A 31 15.95 9.21 6.37
C THR A 31 15.23 8.95 5.06
N LEU A 32 15.76 9.53 3.97
CA LEU A 32 15.18 9.40 2.62
C LEU A 32 15.39 8.00 2.04
N ASP A 33 16.52 7.38 2.38
CA ASP A 33 16.90 6.04 1.94
C ASP A 33 16.32 4.95 2.86
N GLY A 34 16.48 3.69 2.46
CA GLY A 34 16.04 2.53 3.24
C GLY A 34 16.78 2.38 4.58
N VAL A 35 16.35 1.41 5.38
CA VAL A 35 16.96 1.14 6.69
C VAL A 35 18.37 0.53 6.58
N HIS A 36 19.18 0.80 7.59
CA HIS A 36 20.49 0.22 7.77
C HIS A 36 20.55 -0.56 9.08
N MET A 37 21.08 -1.78 9.04
CA MET A 37 21.36 -2.56 10.24
C MET A 37 22.68 -2.10 10.84
N MET A 38 22.63 -1.70 12.11
CA MET A 38 23.77 -1.25 12.90
C MET A 38 24.55 -2.44 13.46
N HIS A 39 25.77 -2.22 13.93
CA HIS A 39 26.64 -3.28 14.47
C HIS A 39 26.06 -3.99 15.70
N ASP A 40 25.17 -3.33 16.45
CA ASP A 40 24.49 -3.87 17.62
C ASP A 40 23.20 -4.65 17.28
N GLY A 41 22.89 -4.81 15.99
CA GLY A 41 21.68 -5.47 15.51
C GLY A 41 20.43 -4.58 15.48
N SER A 42 20.53 -3.32 15.89
CA SER A 42 19.44 -2.36 15.77
C SER A 42 19.27 -1.87 14.33
N TRP A 43 18.05 -1.47 13.96
CA TRP A 43 17.74 -0.87 12.66
C TRP A 43 17.67 0.65 12.79
N TYR A 44 18.41 1.35 11.93
CA TYR A 44 18.44 2.82 11.88
C TYR A 44 17.97 3.35 10.52
N GLY A 45 17.39 4.55 10.54
CA GLY A 45 16.94 5.28 9.36
C GLY A 45 15.50 4.96 8.94
N SER A 46 15.12 5.53 7.81
CA SER A 46 13.84 5.37 7.12
C SER A 46 12.62 5.61 8.02
N THR A 47 11.52 4.89 7.81
CA THR A 47 10.31 5.00 8.64
C THR A 47 10.33 4.01 9.82
N ALA A 48 9.53 4.26 10.85
CA ALA A 48 9.38 3.32 11.98
C ALA A 48 8.92 1.93 11.52
N PHE A 49 8.05 1.87 10.51
CA PHE A 49 7.63 0.59 9.91
C PHE A 49 8.81 -0.19 9.32
N GLU A 50 9.75 0.48 8.67
CA GLU A 50 10.89 -0.17 8.01
C GLU A 50 11.99 -0.58 9.00
N ARG A 51 12.02 -0.01 10.22
CA ARG A 51 12.95 -0.38 11.30
C ARG A 51 12.56 -1.68 12.00
N SER A 52 12.43 -2.75 11.23
CA SER A 52 11.99 -4.06 11.72
C SER A 52 12.44 -5.17 10.77
N GLU A 53 12.87 -6.31 11.31
CA GLU A 53 13.22 -7.50 10.52
C GLU A 53 12.02 -8.03 9.71
N ARG A 54 10.79 -7.70 10.13
CA ARG A 54 9.56 -8.03 9.40
C ARG A 54 9.25 -7.05 8.25
N ALA A 55 10.01 -5.99 8.07
CA ALA A 55 9.87 -5.09 6.93
C ALA A 55 10.53 -5.69 5.68
N ILE A 56 9.96 -6.79 5.18
CA ILE A 56 10.47 -7.49 4.00
C ILE A 56 9.75 -6.95 2.76
N PRO A 57 10.48 -6.35 1.80
CA PRO A 57 9.86 -5.82 0.60
C PRO A 57 9.43 -6.93 -0.37
N VAL A 58 8.49 -6.61 -1.26
CA VAL A 58 7.98 -7.52 -2.29
C VAL A 58 9.04 -7.91 -3.32
N ALA A 59 10.05 -7.07 -3.50
CA ALA A 59 11.23 -7.32 -4.33
C ALA A 59 12.47 -6.74 -3.64
N ALA A 60 13.64 -7.34 -3.90
CA ALA A 60 14.91 -6.82 -3.41
C ALA A 60 15.12 -5.37 -3.84
N ASP A 61 15.76 -4.58 -2.98
CA ASP A 61 16.08 -3.16 -3.22
C ASP A 61 14.87 -2.26 -3.54
N THR A 62 13.66 -2.70 -3.19
CA THR A 62 12.45 -1.88 -3.29
C THR A 62 11.89 -1.56 -1.91
N ARG A 63 11.07 -0.51 -1.83
CA ARG A 63 10.36 -0.09 -0.62
C ARG A 63 8.86 -0.24 -0.76
N CYS A 64 8.46 -1.39 -1.30
CA CYS A 64 7.09 -1.81 -1.49
C CYS A 64 6.82 -3.01 -0.59
N TYR A 65 5.85 -2.92 0.31
CA TYR A 65 5.63 -3.92 1.36
C TYR A 65 4.18 -4.41 1.33
N THR A 66 3.97 -5.70 1.05
CA THR A 66 2.65 -6.32 1.24
C THR A 66 2.29 -6.28 2.72
N ILE A 67 1.11 -5.78 3.07
CA ILE A 67 0.68 -5.57 4.45
C ILE A 67 0.10 -6.84 5.07
N ASN A 68 -0.73 -7.60 4.34
CA ASN A 68 -1.52 -8.70 4.90
C ASN A 68 -1.33 -10.03 4.17
N LEU A 69 -2.02 -10.22 3.04
CA LEU A 69 -2.07 -11.49 2.32
C LEU A 69 -1.16 -11.45 1.10
N SER A 70 -0.53 -12.59 0.81
CA SER A 70 0.29 -12.82 -0.37
C SER A 70 -0.14 -14.11 -1.06
N HIS A 71 0.18 -14.24 -2.35
CA HIS A 71 -0.15 -15.42 -3.13
C HIS A 71 1.10 -16.25 -3.45
N GLU A 72 1.14 -17.48 -2.95
CA GLU A 72 2.16 -18.48 -3.26
C GLU A 72 1.87 -19.11 -4.62
N ARG A 73 2.54 -18.62 -5.66
CA ARG A 73 2.28 -19.00 -7.07
C ARG A 73 2.35 -20.50 -7.33
N GLN A 74 3.34 -21.20 -6.77
CA GLN A 74 3.53 -22.64 -7.02
C GLN A 74 2.40 -23.49 -6.44
N ARG A 75 1.88 -23.10 -5.27
CA ARG A 75 0.81 -23.84 -4.59
C ARG A 75 -0.59 -23.32 -4.93
N LYS A 76 -0.67 -22.18 -5.63
CA LYS A 76 -1.91 -21.42 -5.87
C LYS A 76 -2.65 -21.16 -4.56
N THR A 77 -1.91 -20.73 -3.53
CA THR A 77 -2.47 -20.55 -2.18
C THR A 77 -2.27 -19.12 -1.71
N ASN A 78 -3.33 -18.54 -1.17
CA ASN A 78 -3.33 -17.26 -0.48
C ASN A 78 -2.98 -17.51 0.98
N VAL A 79 -1.90 -16.90 1.43
CA VAL A 79 -1.36 -17.04 2.80
C VAL A 79 -1.07 -15.66 3.36
N PRO A 80 -1.13 -15.46 4.69
CA PRO A 80 -0.50 -14.31 5.31
C PRO A 80 0.95 -14.18 4.83
N VAL A 81 1.36 -12.96 4.47
CA VAL A 81 2.76 -12.67 4.12
C VAL A 81 3.64 -13.06 5.30
N ALA A 82 4.89 -13.49 5.04
CA ALA A 82 5.81 -13.93 6.09
C ALA A 82 5.89 -12.93 7.26
N ALA A 83 5.94 -11.63 6.95
CA ALA A 83 5.94 -10.56 7.92
C ALA A 83 4.69 -10.47 8.82
N ALA A 84 3.53 -10.94 8.34
CA ALA A 84 2.26 -10.94 9.07
C ALA A 84 1.93 -12.29 9.73
N LYS A 85 2.76 -13.33 9.52
CA LYS A 85 2.57 -14.64 10.17
C LYS A 85 2.87 -14.53 11.66
N ARG A 86 1.94 -15.02 12.48
CA ARG A 86 2.09 -15.09 13.94
C ARG A 86 2.89 -16.32 14.32
N GLU A 87 3.84 -16.15 15.23
CA GLU A 87 4.63 -17.24 15.84
C GLU A 87 4.22 -17.50 17.29
N GLY A 88 3.45 -16.59 17.90
CA GLY A 88 2.92 -16.69 19.26
C GLY A 88 1.57 -16.00 19.40
N LEU A 89 1.10 -15.86 20.64
CA LEU A 89 -0.18 -15.22 20.97
C LEU A 89 -0.12 -13.70 20.82
N GLU A 90 1.01 -13.10 21.16
CA GLU A 90 1.23 -11.66 21.10
C GLU A 90 1.69 -11.23 19.71
N LEU A 91 1.19 -10.08 19.27
CA LEU A 91 1.67 -9.40 18.07
C LEU A 91 2.89 -8.55 18.42
N ASP A 92 3.91 -8.56 17.58
CA ASP A 92 4.95 -7.52 17.64
C ASP A 92 4.46 -6.19 17.06
N GLU A 93 5.26 -5.15 17.23
CA GLU A 93 4.91 -3.79 16.80
C GLU A 93 4.68 -3.68 15.28
N ASN A 94 5.47 -4.37 14.46
CA ASN A 94 5.30 -4.33 13.00
C ASN A 94 3.97 -5.00 12.59
N GLN A 95 3.63 -6.12 13.22
CA GLN A 95 2.35 -6.80 13.03
C GLN A 95 1.16 -5.96 13.51
N LYS A 96 1.29 -5.29 14.66
CA LYS A 96 0.28 -4.33 15.15
C LYS A 96 0.07 -3.20 14.16
N ILE A 97 1.14 -2.61 13.63
CA ILE A 97 1.06 -1.53 12.63
C ILE A 97 0.34 -2.03 11.36
N ARG A 98 0.67 -3.21 10.84
CA ARG A 98 -0.02 -3.81 9.68
C ARG A 98 -1.52 -3.99 9.94
N GLN A 99 -1.88 -4.50 11.12
CA GLN A 99 -3.26 -4.69 11.50
C GLN A 99 -4.01 -3.35 11.62
N LYS A 100 -3.41 -2.37 12.30
CA LYS A 100 -3.95 -1.00 12.43
C LYS A 100 -4.16 -0.37 11.05
N LEU A 101 -3.20 -0.49 10.15
CA LEU A 101 -3.26 0.10 8.82
C LEU A 101 -4.40 -0.51 7.99
N ALA A 102 -4.53 -1.84 7.97
CA ALA A 102 -5.63 -2.51 7.29
C ALA A 102 -7.00 -2.12 7.88
N LYS A 103 -7.11 -2.07 9.21
CA LYS A 103 -8.34 -1.65 9.93
C LYS A 103 -8.69 -0.18 9.70
N ALA A 104 -7.72 0.69 9.45
CA ALA A 104 -7.96 2.10 9.22
C ALA A 104 -8.25 2.43 7.75
N TRP A 105 -7.54 1.78 6.81
CA TRP A 105 -7.63 2.10 5.39
C TRP A 105 -8.84 1.44 4.70
N LEU A 106 -9.07 0.15 4.94
CA LEU A 106 -10.10 -0.61 4.21
C LEU A 106 -11.55 -0.14 4.45
N PRO A 107 -11.93 0.40 5.63
CA PRO A 107 -13.23 1.05 5.78
C PRO A 107 -13.39 2.26 4.86
N ILE A 108 -12.34 3.06 4.67
CA ILE A 108 -12.36 4.22 3.76
C ILE A 108 -12.58 3.73 2.33
N CYS A 109 -11.83 2.72 1.90
CA CYS A 109 -12.01 2.13 0.57
C CYS A 109 -13.44 1.60 0.36
N THR A 110 -14.02 0.98 1.39
CA THR A 110 -15.40 0.47 1.30
C THR A 110 -16.41 1.61 1.20
N LYS A 111 -16.28 2.66 2.02
CA LYS A 111 -17.19 3.81 1.99
C LYS A 111 -17.15 4.53 0.65
N VAL A 112 -15.97 4.58 0.04
CA VAL A 112 -15.79 5.03 -1.32
C VAL A 112 -16.46 4.09 -2.33
N ALA A 113 -16.31 2.79 -2.17
CA ALA A 113 -16.94 1.81 -3.04
C ALA A 113 -18.48 1.89 -3.01
N GLU A 114 -19.08 2.24 -1.86
CA GLU A 114 -20.53 2.43 -1.69
C GLU A 114 -21.10 3.60 -2.50
N ILE A 115 -20.29 4.62 -2.85
CA ILE A 115 -20.75 5.76 -3.67
C ILE A 115 -20.62 5.53 -5.17
N LEU A 116 -19.94 4.45 -5.57
CA LEU A 116 -19.91 4.01 -6.97
C LEU A 116 -21.31 3.52 -7.36
N PRO A 117 -21.63 3.43 -8.67
CA PRO A 117 -22.93 2.91 -9.10
C PRO A 117 -23.29 1.63 -8.35
N ALA A 118 -24.46 1.62 -7.69
CA ALA A 118 -24.85 0.60 -6.70
C ALA A 118 -24.73 -0.85 -7.20
N ALA A 119 -24.87 -1.05 -8.51
CA ALA A 119 -24.67 -2.33 -9.18
C ALA A 119 -23.27 -2.94 -8.92
N ASN A 120 -22.23 -2.12 -8.76
CA ASN A 120 -20.86 -2.60 -8.55
C ASN A 120 -20.66 -3.12 -7.13
N PHE A 121 -21.16 -2.40 -6.12
CA PHE A 121 -20.96 -2.78 -4.72
C PHE A 121 -21.73 -4.05 -4.33
N GLU A 122 -23.00 -4.15 -4.73
CA GLU A 122 -23.79 -5.37 -4.51
C GLU A 122 -23.21 -6.57 -5.27
N TYR A 123 -22.62 -6.34 -6.45
CA TYR A 123 -21.94 -7.39 -7.18
C TYR A 123 -20.67 -7.87 -6.46
N TRP A 124 -19.86 -6.98 -5.88
CA TRP A 124 -18.71 -7.39 -5.06
C TRP A 124 -19.12 -8.16 -3.83
N LYS A 125 -20.19 -7.73 -3.16
CA LYS A 125 -20.73 -8.45 -2.01
C LYS A 125 -21.20 -9.84 -2.40
N LEU A 126 -21.94 -9.98 -3.50
CA LEU A 126 -22.37 -11.27 -4.03
C LEU A 126 -21.17 -12.15 -4.42
N PHE A 127 -20.18 -11.59 -5.11
CA PHE A 127 -18.96 -12.28 -5.50
C PHE A 127 -18.21 -12.80 -4.26
N ASN A 128 -17.97 -11.94 -3.28
CA ASN A 128 -17.33 -12.31 -2.02
C ASN A 128 -18.08 -13.45 -1.30
N GLN A 129 -19.42 -13.40 -1.28
CA GLN A 129 -20.27 -14.46 -0.70
C GLN A 129 -20.21 -15.77 -1.49
N LEU A 130 -20.22 -15.72 -2.82
CA LEU A 130 -20.16 -16.90 -3.69
C LEU A 130 -18.84 -17.66 -3.56
N PHE A 131 -17.74 -16.92 -3.46
CA PHE A 131 -16.39 -17.50 -3.32
C PHE A 131 -15.96 -17.67 -1.85
N ASN A 132 -16.81 -17.26 -0.89
CA ASN A 132 -16.54 -17.30 0.55
C ASN A 132 -15.19 -16.65 0.90
N GLU A 133 -14.94 -15.50 0.30
CA GLU A 133 -13.66 -14.79 0.37
C GLU A 133 -13.54 -14.05 1.72
N PRO A 134 -12.44 -14.24 2.48
CA PRO A 134 -12.30 -13.57 3.77
C PRO A 134 -12.18 -12.05 3.58
N CYS A 135 -13.00 -11.30 4.32
CA CYS A 135 -12.91 -9.85 4.33
C CYS A 135 -11.65 -9.40 5.05
N LEU A 136 -10.72 -8.76 4.33
CA LEU A 136 -9.49 -8.26 4.92
C LEU A 136 -9.76 -7.02 5.78
N GLY A 137 -9.29 -7.02 7.03
CA GLY A 137 -9.20 -5.86 7.94
C GLY A 137 -10.53 -5.23 8.41
N HIS A 138 -11.61 -5.37 7.64
CA HIS A 138 -12.93 -4.86 7.97
C HIS A 138 -14.03 -5.75 7.36
N PRO A 139 -15.12 -6.09 8.08
CA PRO A 139 -16.15 -7.04 7.62
C PRO A 139 -16.96 -6.61 6.41
N THR A 140 -16.81 -5.36 5.96
CA THR A 140 -17.47 -4.83 4.76
C THR A 140 -16.52 -4.70 3.57
N ASN A 141 -15.25 -5.09 3.71
CA ASN A 141 -14.30 -5.06 2.60
C ASN A 141 -14.52 -6.26 1.68
N TYR A 142 -15.42 -6.10 0.71
CA TYR A 142 -15.76 -7.12 -0.28
C TYR A 142 -14.89 -7.07 -1.54
N MET A 143 -14.11 -6.00 -1.73
CA MET A 143 -13.40 -5.73 -2.99
C MET A 143 -11.91 -6.10 -2.95
N HIS A 144 -11.24 -5.92 -1.82
CA HIS A 144 -9.79 -6.04 -1.76
C HIS A 144 -9.37 -7.26 -0.95
N VAL A 145 -8.50 -8.08 -1.54
CA VAL A 145 -7.90 -9.25 -0.87
C VAL A 145 -6.42 -9.08 -0.59
N SER A 146 -5.80 -8.00 -1.09
CA SER A 146 -4.42 -7.65 -0.82
C SER A 146 -4.28 -6.15 -0.52
N MET A 147 -3.16 -5.83 0.13
CA MET A 147 -2.81 -4.47 0.49
C MET A 147 -1.29 -4.30 0.50
N GLN A 148 -0.80 -3.14 0.07
CA GLN A 148 0.60 -2.78 -0.01
C GLN A 148 0.82 -1.36 0.53
N ALA A 149 1.97 -1.12 1.15
CA ALA A 149 2.46 0.23 1.44
C ALA A 149 3.76 0.49 0.68
N ASN A 150 3.80 1.62 -0.02
CA ASN A 150 4.93 2.03 -0.86
C ASN A 150 5.56 3.29 -0.28
N PHE A 151 6.87 3.26 -0.07
CA PHE A 151 7.63 4.35 0.52
C PHE A 151 8.67 4.88 -0.47
N ALA A 152 8.81 6.19 -0.55
CA ALA A 152 9.92 6.82 -1.25
C ALA A 152 10.33 8.11 -0.56
N GLY A 153 11.63 8.38 -0.47
CA GLY A 153 12.10 9.72 -0.12
C GLY A 153 11.69 10.73 -1.19
N ALA A 154 11.46 11.98 -0.79
CA ALA A 154 11.36 13.07 -1.76
C ALA A 154 12.65 13.15 -2.58
N LEU A 155 12.52 13.55 -3.84
CA LEU A 155 13.63 13.74 -4.77
C LEU A 155 13.95 15.23 -4.95
N PRO A 156 15.12 15.60 -5.48
CA PRO A 156 15.40 17.00 -5.77
C PRO A 156 14.52 17.48 -6.93
N ALA A 157 14.52 18.81 -7.13
CA ALA A 157 13.87 19.43 -8.27
C ALA A 157 14.25 18.73 -9.58
N LEU A 158 13.30 18.70 -10.53
CA LEU A 158 13.41 18.01 -11.80
C LEU A 158 14.69 18.40 -12.54
N VAL A 159 15.66 17.49 -12.60
CA VAL A 159 16.85 17.63 -13.44
C VAL A 159 16.49 17.09 -14.82
N LYS A 160 16.86 17.79 -15.89
CA LYS A 160 16.50 17.46 -17.28
C LYS A 160 16.79 15.99 -17.66
N ALA A 161 17.82 15.39 -17.06
CA ALA A 161 18.16 13.97 -17.23
C ALA A 161 17.05 13.00 -16.77
N ALA A 162 16.29 13.35 -15.72
CA ALA A 162 15.18 12.55 -15.21
C ALA A 162 13.94 12.53 -16.12
N LEU A 163 13.86 13.46 -17.08
CA LEU A 163 12.81 13.46 -18.10
C LEU A 163 13.14 12.56 -19.30
N THR A 164 14.41 12.25 -19.50
CA THR A 164 14.90 11.54 -20.70
C THR A 164 15.30 10.10 -20.43
N ASP A 165 15.62 9.76 -19.18
CA ASP A 165 15.97 8.40 -18.77
C ASP A 165 15.12 7.95 -17.58
N PRO A 166 14.14 7.05 -17.77
CA PRO A 166 13.31 6.51 -16.69
C PRO A 166 14.13 5.71 -15.67
N ASN A 167 15.34 5.25 -16.00
CA ASN A 167 16.25 4.55 -15.09
C ASN A 167 17.18 5.50 -14.31
N SER A 168 17.08 6.81 -14.53
CA SER A 168 17.90 7.77 -13.80
C SER A 168 17.54 7.82 -12.31
N ALA A 169 18.50 8.24 -11.49
CA ALA A 169 18.35 8.44 -10.04
C ALA A 169 17.25 9.46 -9.62
N GLY A 170 16.55 10.06 -10.60
CA GLY A 170 15.45 11.01 -10.39
C GLY A 170 14.05 10.44 -10.58
N SER A 171 13.90 9.12 -10.75
CA SER A 171 12.61 8.45 -10.98
C SER A 171 12.23 7.53 -9.81
N LEU A 172 10.96 7.09 -9.75
CA LEU A 172 10.50 6.15 -8.72
C LEU A 172 10.99 4.71 -8.96
N ILE A 173 11.53 4.39 -10.15
CA ILE A 173 11.95 3.01 -10.46
C ILE A 173 13.05 2.52 -9.53
N THR A 174 13.95 3.42 -9.12
CA THR A 174 15.11 3.08 -8.29
C THR A 174 14.73 2.75 -6.85
N VAL A 175 13.51 3.09 -6.43
CA VAL A 175 13.02 2.91 -5.05
C VAL A 175 11.82 1.96 -4.98
N LEU A 176 10.97 1.97 -6.00
CA LEU A 176 9.75 1.15 -6.06
C LEU A 176 9.83 0.02 -7.08
N GLY A 177 10.92 -0.08 -7.85
CA GLY A 177 11.07 -1.04 -8.93
C GLY A 177 9.98 -0.86 -10.00
N HIS A 178 9.36 -1.96 -10.42
CA HIS A 178 8.28 -1.95 -11.41
C HIS A 178 7.10 -1.05 -11.01
N PHE A 179 6.78 -0.95 -9.72
CA PHE A 179 5.70 -0.08 -9.24
C PHE A 179 6.00 1.41 -9.40
N GLY A 180 7.27 1.76 -9.66
CA GLY A 180 7.70 3.13 -9.95
C GLY A 180 7.61 3.53 -11.43
N THR A 181 7.19 2.60 -12.32
CA THR A 181 7.06 2.87 -13.76
C THR A 181 5.61 3.01 -14.19
N GLY A 182 5.38 3.37 -15.46
CA GLY A 182 4.08 3.16 -16.09
C GLY A 182 3.84 1.66 -16.28
N HIS A 183 2.77 1.11 -15.72
CA HIS A 183 2.47 -0.33 -15.76
C HIS A 183 0.97 -0.63 -15.77
N VAL A 184 0.65 -1.92 -15.96
CA VAL A 184 -0.68 -2.50 -15.86
C VAL A 184 -0.60 -3.63 -14.84
N ASP A 185 -1.53 -3.64 -13.89
CA ASP A 185 -1.61 -4.71 -12.90
C ASP A 185 -2.44 -5.88 -13.42
N ALA A 186 -2.09 -7.09 -12.96
CA ALA A 186 -2.87 -8.30 -13.17
C ALA A 186 -4.00 -8.42 -12.13
N ASP A 187 -4.81 -7.37 -12.01
CA ASP A 187 -5.96 -7.30 -11.12
C ASP A 187 -7.18 -7.98 -11.74
N HIS A 188 -8.07 -8.50 -10.88
CA HIS A 188 -9.33 -9.08 -11.34
C HIS A 188 -10.19 -7.97 -11.96
N LEU A 189 -10.78 -8.20 -13.13
CA LEU A 189 -11.60 -7.22 -13.89
C LEU A 189 -12.80 -6.64 -13.12
N LEU A 190 -13.14 -7.25 -12.00
CA LEU A 190 -14.23 -6.80 -11.14
C LEU A 190 -13.72 -5.83 -10.09
N CYS A 191 -12.47 -5.91 -9.66
CA CYS A 191 -11.96 -5.15 -8.54
C CYS A 191 -11.39 -3.81 -9.01
N LEU A 192 -11.57 -2.78 -8.19
CA LEU A 192 -10.80 -1.56 -8.30
C LEU A 192 -9.62 -1.62 -7.33
N SER A 193 -8.55 -0.95 -7.72
CA SER A 193 -7.47 -0.61 -6.80
C SER A 193 -7.80 0.71 -6.09
N SER A 194 -7.64 0.71 -4.78
CA SER A 194 -7.81 1.87 -3.90
C SER A 194 -6.46 2.37 -3.43
N MET A 195 -6.08 3.59 -3.79
CA MET A 195 -4.86 4.24 -3.29
C MET A 195 -5.19 5.39 -2.34
N GLY A 196 -4.46 5.49 -1.25
CA GLY A 196 -4.50 6.57 -0.26
C GLY A 196 -3.13 7.19 -0.07
N VAL A 197 -3.11 8.51 0.12
CA VAL A 197 -1.87 9.27 0.31
C VAL A 197 -1.64 9.55 1.80
N GLY A 198 -0.57 8.95 2.33
CA GLY A 198 -0.09 9.13 3.70
C GLY A 198 1.23 9.91 3.78
N SER A 199 1.61 10.62 2.72
CA SER A 199 2.88 11.35 2.65
C SER A 199 3.01 12.43 3.74
N ASP A 200 4.23 12.59 4.26
CA ASP A 200 4.61 13.70 5.15
C ASP A 200 5.70 14.52 4.47
N LEU A 201 5.31 15.68 3.94
CA LEU A 201 6.14 16.53 3.10
C LEU A 201 6.12 17.98 3.62
N PRO A 202 7.21 18.75 3.43
CA PRO A 202 7.19 20.18 3.62
C PRO A 202 6.13 20.87 2.74
N PRO A 203 5.50 21.98 3.21
CA PRO A 203 4.41 22.63 2.48
C PRO A 203 4.77 23.13 1.08
N ASP A 204 6.04 23.42 0.82
CA ASP A 204 6.56 23.92 -0.46
C ASP A 204 7.01 22.81 -1.42
N TYR A 205 6.97 21.54 -1.00
CA TYR A 205 7.33 20.42 -1.85
C TYR A 205 6.20 20.10 -2.82
N HIS A 206 6.55 19.74 -4.05
CA HIS A 206 5.59 19.18 -4.98
C HIS A 206 5.26 17.75 -4.55
N PRO A 207 3.99 17.38 -4.33
CA PRO A 207 3.62 16.08 -3.76
C PRO A 207 3.83 14.88 -4.69
N GLY A 208 4.02 15.17 -5.99
CA GLY A 208 3.93 14.18 -7.05
C GLY A 208 2.52 14.11 -7.62
N GLN A 209 2.37 13.27 -8.63
CA GLN A 209 1.12 13.05 -9.36
C GLN A 209 0.99 11.56 -9.66
N PHE A 210 -0.24 11.09 -9.75
CA PHE A 210 -0.54 9.77 -10.29
C PHE A 210 -1.56 9.92 -11.41
N GLY A 211 -1.46 9.10 -12.45
CA GLY A 211 -2.40 9.15 -13.56
C GLY A 211 -2.67 7.81 -14.21
N ILE A 212 -3.84 7.74 -14.84
CA ILE A 212 -4.21 6.69 -15.79
C ILE A 212 -3.82 7.21 -17.17
N LEU A 213 -2.68 6.74 -17.67
CA LEU A 213 -2.01 7.27 -18.85
C LEU A 213 -2.88 7.14 -20.11
N GLY A 214 -3.57 6.01 -20.26
CA GLY A 214 -4.47 5.77 -21.39
C GLY A 214 -5.72 6.67 -21.40
N ALA A 215 -6.09 7.24 -20.25
CA ALA A 215 -7.24 8.12 -20.11
C ALA A 215 -6.87 9.61 -20.08
N ALA A 216 -5.57 9.95 -20.15
CA ALA A 216 -5.04 11.31 -20.01
C ALA A 216 -5.53 12.03 -18.74
N ILE A 217 -5.75 11.27 -17.66
CA ILE A 217 -6.24 11.78 -16.39
C ILE A 217 -5.16 11.58 -15.34
N HIS A 218 -4.87 12.64 -14.60
CA HIS A 218 -3.96 12.60 -13.46
C HIS A 218 -4.51 13.43 -12.31
N TRP A 219 -4.04 13.14 -11.10
CA TRP A 219 -4.30 13.93 -9.91
C TRP A 219 -3.03 14.14 -9.12
N ARG A 220 -3.05 15.14 -8.25
CA ARG A 220 -1.95 15.45 -7.33
C ARG A 220 -2.03 14.56 -6.11
N LEU A 221 -0.89 14.07 -5.64
CA LEU A 221 -0.78 13.19 -4.47
C LEU A 221 -0.66 14.02 -3.18
N ASP A 222 -1.54 15.01 -3.02
CA ASP A 222 -1.59 15.82 -1.80
C ASP A 222 -2.02 14.93 -0.62
N LYS A 223 -1.62 15.29 0.62
CA LYS A 223 -2.01 14.54 1.82
C LYS A 223 -3.54 14.46 1.93
N GLU A 224 -4.07 13.36 2.47
CA GLU A 224 -5.53 13.15 2.65
C GLU A 224 -6.32 13.01 1.35
N THR A 225 -5.62 12.72 0.24
CA THR A 225 -6.24 12.38 -1.04
C THR A 225 -6.14 10.89 -1.30
N GLY A 226 -6.92 10.40 -2.27
CA GLY A 226 -6.89 9.02 -2.71
C GLY A 226 -7.61 8.83 -4.04
N ALA A 227 -7.67 7.59 -4.52
CA ALA A 227 -8.46 7.29 -5.71
C ALA A 227 -8.88 5.82 -5.73
N ASN A 228 -9.99 5.56 -6.41
CA ASN A 228 -10.40 4.24 -6.83
C ASN A 228 -10.29 4.15 -8.35
N PHE A 229 -9.37 3.31 -8.82
CA PHE A 229 -9.04 3.21 -10.24
C PHE A 229 -9.01 1.77 -10.71
N ASP A 230 -9.17 1.61 -12.00
CA ASP A 230 -9.01 0.33 -12.67
C ASP A 230 -7.52 0.15 -12.98
N ALA A 231 -6.86 -0.74 -12.23
CA ALA A 231 -5.44 -1.00 -12.38
C ALA A 231 -5.09 -1.84 -13.62
N THR A 232 -6.10 -2.36 -14.32
CA THR A 232 -5.93 -3.02 -15.63
C THR A 232 -5.68 -2.01 -16.76
N LEU A 233 -5.84 -0.71 -16.47
CA LEU A 233 -5.44 0.38 -17.35
C LEU A 233 -4.00 0.81 -17.06
N MET A 234 -3.28 1.21 -18.10
CA MET A 234 -1.91 1.73 -17.97
C MET A 234 -1.88 2.94 -17.05
N HIS A 235 -1.12 2.87 -15.96
CA HIS A 235 -1.07 3.87 -14.92
C HIS A 235 0.34 4.03 -14.33
N GLY A 236 0.59 5.13 -13.61
CA GLY A 236 1.87 5.38 -12.98
C GLY A 236 1.91 6.68 -12.19
N GLY A 237 2.98 6.84 -11.41
CA GLY A 237 3.18 7.98 -10.53
C GLY A 237 4.47 8.75 -10.80
N THR A 238 4.54 9.96 -10.25
CA THR A 238 5.75 10.77 -10.16
C THR A 238 6.10 10.98 -8.69
N PRO A 239 7.40 11.07 -8.36
CA PRO A 239 7.84 11.22 -6.98
C PRO A 239 7.46 12.59 -6.41
N ALA A 240 7.42 12.68 -5.08
CA ALA A 240 7.47 13.97 -4.40
C ALA A 240 8.80 14.68 -4.68
N ARG A 241 8.80 16.01 -4.81
CA ARG A 241 9.98 16.80 -5.17
C ARG A 241 10.17 18.03 -4.31
N SER A 242 11.40 18.23 -3.85
CA SER A 242 11.86 19.50 -3.27
C SER A 242 11.92 20.58 -4.35
N PRO A 243 11.60 21.85 -4.05
CA PRO A 243 11.84 22.96 -4.96
C PRO A 243 13.34 23.28 -5.11
N THR A 244 14.20 22.70 -4.27
CA THR A 244 15.65 22.91 -4.28
C THR A 244 16.41 21.58 -4.42
N SER A 245 17.75 21.65 -4.51
CA SER A 245 18.61 20.47 -4.43
C SER A 245 18.72 19.89 -3.01
N ASN A 246 18.37 20.67 -1.99
CA ASN A 246 18.45 20.25 -0.60
C ASN A 246 17.12 19.61 -0.20
N ILE A 247 17.19 18.33 0.12
CA ILE A 247 16.02 17.53 0.50
C ILE A 247 16.05 17.31 2.00
N ILE A 248 14.93 17.60 2.64
CA ILE A 248 14.79 17.41 4.07
C ILE A 248 14.61 15.92 4.36
N ALA A 249 15.42 15.39 5.29
CA ALA A 249 15.55 13.95 5.53
C ALA A 249 14.23 13.24 5.87
N TRP A 250 13.28 13.93 6.51
CA TRP A 250 11.99 13.37 6.92
C TRP A 250 10.91 13.43 5.85
N ALA A 251 11.17 14.03 4.69
CA ALA A 251 10.20 14.19 3.61
C ALA A 251 9.95 12.84 2.92
N ILE A 252 8.91 12.12 3.35
CA ILE A 252 8.58 10.77 2.89
C ILE A 252 7.27 10.79 2.12
N HIS A 253 7.32 10.25 0.91
CA HIS A 253 6.17 9.91 0.08
C HIS A 253 5.68 8.51 0.46
N LEU A 254 4.45 8.40 0.93
CA LEU A 254 3.84 7.15 1.37
C LEU A 254 2.49 6.95 0.69
N LEU A 255 2.38 5.87 -0.07
CA LEU A 255 1.14 5.44 -0.71
C LEU A 255 0.67 4.13 -0.10
N THR A 256 -0.60 4.08 0.26
CA THR A 256 -1.28 2.89 0.75
C THR A 256 -2.20 2.37 -0.34
N ILE A 257 -2.02 1.13 -0.79
CA ILE A 257 -2.76 0.55 -1.92
C ILE A 257 -3.50 -0.69 -1.43
N ALA A 258 -4.82 -0.75 -1.64
CA ALA A 258 -5.61 -1.97 -1.49
C ALA A 258 -6.07 -2.41 -2.87
N TYR A 259 -5.99 -3.71 -3.17
CA TYR A 259 -6.17 -4.22 -4.53
C TYR A 259 -6.62 -5.69 -4.53
N GLY A 260 -7.05 -6.17 -5.70
CA GLY A 260 -7.61 -7.51 -5.88
C GLY A 260 -6.96 -8.26 -7.04
N PRO A 261 -5.79 -8.90 -6.84
CA PRO A 261 -5.09 -9.63 -7.89
C PRO A 261 -5.96 -10.73 -8.49
N GLU A 262 -5.97 -10.88 -9.82
CA GLU A 262 -6.75 -11.90 -10.53
C GLU A 262 -6.46 -13.30 -10.00
N ARG A 263 -5.18 -13.60 -9.79
CA ARG A 263 -4.70 -14.90 -9.26
C ARG A 263 -5.24 -15.28 -7.89
N MET A 264 -5.75 -14.31 -7.12
CA MET A 264 -6.33 -14.55 -5.80
C MET A 264 -7.86 -14.71 -5.87
N LEU A 265 -8.49 -14.21 -6.94
CA LEU A 265 -9.95 -14.08 -7.04
C LEU A 265 -10.57 -14.94 -8.16
N ASN A 266 -9.78 -15.51 -9.07
CA ASN A 266 -10.28 -16.27 -10.22
C ASN A 266 -10.84 -17.68 -9.88
N GLY A 267 -11.06 -17.99 -8.60
CA GLY A 267 -11.54 -19.29 -8.13
C GLY A 267 -10.54 -20.45 -8.24
N GLN A 268 -9.30 -20.20 -8.67
CA GLN A 268 -8.27 -21.23 -8.80
C GLN A 268 -7.28 -21.25 -7.63
N SER A 269 -7.48 -20.39 -6.63
CA SER A 269 -6.62 -20.30 -5.46
C SER A 269 -7.34 -20.77 -4.19
N SER A 270 -6.58 -21.28 -3.23
CA SER A 270 -7.08 -21.69 -1.92
C SER A 270 -6.58 -20.76 -0.82
N TYR A 271 -7.33 -20.59 0.27
CA TYR A 271 -6.88 -19.85 1.44
C TYR A 271 -6.32 -20.79 2.50
N ALA A 272 -5.08 -20.55 2.93
CA ALA A 272 -4.51 -21.24 4.08
C ALA A 272 -5.01 -20.59 5.38
N MET A 273 -6.11 -21.12 5.92
CA MET A 273 -6.69 -20.62 7.18
C MET A 273 -5.82 -20.98 8.41
N VAL A 274 -5.01 -22.04 8.33
CA VAL A 274 -4.01 -22.43 9.34
C VAL A 274 -2.79 -23.05 8.64
N PRO A 275 -1.72 -22.27 8.38
CA PRO A 275 -0.48 -22.86 7.88
C PRO A 275 0.22 -23.60 9.04
N ASN A 276 0.20 -24.94 9.03
CA ASN A 276 0.79 -25.87 10.02
C ASN A 276 0.03 -26.02 11.36
N GLY A 277 -1.20 -26.55 11.32
CA GLY A 277 -1.96 -26.89 12.52
C GLY A 277 -1.37 -28.06 13.31
N THR A 278 -0.37 -27.80 14.15
CA THR A 278 0.05 -28.71 15.25
C THR A 278 -0.42 -28.24 16.61
N ALA A 279 -0.97 -27.02 16.71
CA ALA A 279 -1.56 -26.47 17.93
C ALA A 279 -3.09 -26.51 17.86
N GLU A 280 -3.73 -26.74 19.00
CA GLU A 280 -5.19 -26.78 19.12
C GLU A 280 -5.82 -25.47 18.60
N PRO A 281 -6.96 -25.56 17.88
CA PRO A 281 -7.63 -24.39 17.31
C PRO A 281 -8.11 -23.47 18.43
N THR A 282 -7.40 -22.35 18.61
CA THR A 282 -7.91 -21.21 19.37
C THR A 282 -8.73 -20.33 18.43
N LEU A 283 -9.94 -19.98 18.86
CA LEU A 283 -10.87 -19.13 18.09
C LEU A 283 -10.16 -17.85 17.63
N LEU A 284 -9.93 -17.73 16.32
CA LEU A 284 -9.49 -16.50 15.66
C LEU A 284 -10.69 -15.56 15.57
N THR A 285 -10.75 -14.54 16.43
CA THR A 285 -11.46 -13.31 16.11
C THR A 285 -10.69 -12.59 15.00
N LEU A 286 -11.20 -12.68 13.77
CA LEU A 286 -10.83 -11.83 12.63
C LEU A 286 -11.17 -10.36 12.92
#